data_AF-A0A6P0PC11-F1
#
_entry.id   AF-A0A6P0PC11-F1
#
_cell.length_a   1.000
_cell.length_b   1.000
_cell.length_c   1.000
_cell.angle_alpha   90.00
_cell.angle_beta   90.00
_cell.angle_gamma   90.00
#
_symmetry.space_group_name_H-M   'P 1'
#
loop_
_entity.id
_entity.type
_entity.pdbx_description
1 polymer ?
#
loop_
_entity_poly.entity_id
_entity_poly.type
_entity_poly.pdbx_seq_one_letter_code
_entity_poly.pdbx_strand_id
1 'polypeptide(L)'
;MKKILALWAVPRSTSTAFERMMRERGDFVVHDEPFGKSFYYSEERCDTTRYPDIEPDAQYNFSCILEKLKQENEKQPVFIKDMGYQVEPVANQEFLSNFNNSFLIRNPEKMLPSLFKNWSDFTLEETGYAQLDKLFEMAKEITGKIPVVIDSDDLVKKSKATVKAYCDVIGIPFIEKALEWKTEPQPAINQWEGGWHNYVLSSQGFKEREKKDYAKIEDSEHLKQAYDFCLPYYQKLYENRLQIE
;
A
#
# COMPACT_ATOMS: atom_id res chain seq x y z
N MET A 1 6.28 13.57 19.48
CA MET A 1 4.97 12.89 19.31
C MET A 1 5.20 11.50 18.76
N LYS A 2 4.36 10.53 19.11
CA LYS A 2 4.38 9.19 18.51
C LYS A 2 4.00 9.34 17.03
N LYS A 3 4.79 8.77 16.12
CA LYS A 3 4.48 8.80 14.68
C LYS A 3 3.45 7.72 14.34
N ILE A 4 2.63 7.97 13.33
CA ILE A 4 1.73 6.96 12.76
C ILE A 4 2.56 5.98 11.92
N LEU A 5 2.29 4.68 11.97
CA LEU A 5 2.97 3.72 11.11
C LEU A 5 2.28 3.66 9.75
N ALA A 6 2.99 3.98 8.67
CA ALA A 6 2.40 3.99 7.34
C ALA A 6 3.06 2.96 6.42
N LEU A 7 2.22 2.27 5.65
CA LEU A 7 2.63 1.43 4.53
C LEU A 7 2.17 2.06 3.22
N TRP A 8 3.12 2.63 2.48
CA TRP A 8 2.91 3.13 1.13
C TRP A 8 3.16 2.01 0.14
N ALA A 9 2.22 1.74 -0.75
CA ALA A 9 2.33 0.58 -1.64
C ALA A 9 2.07 0.95 -3.10
N VAL A 10 2.62 0.14 -4.02
CA VAL A 10 2.04 0.06 -5.37
C VAL A 10 0.77 -0.80 -5.32
N PRO A 11 -0.20 -0.63 -6.23
CA PRO A 11 -1.34 -1.52 -6.33
C PRO A 11 -0.90 -2.97 -6.53
N ARG A 12 -1.79 -3.91 -6.17
CA ARG A 12 -1.59 -5.35 -6.41
C ARG A 12 -0.30 -5.92 -5.79
N SER A 13 0.24 -5.30 -4.75
CA SER A 13 1.52 -5.65 -4.11
C SER A 13 1.40 -6.50 -2.84
N THR A 14 0.24 -7.13 -2.60
CA THR A 14 -0.11 -7.81 -1.34
C THR A 14 -0.27 -6.89 -0.11
N SER A 15 -0.36 -5.57 -0.32
CA SER A 15 -0.60 -4.58 0.73
C SER A 15 -1.85 -4.84 1.58
N THR A 16 -2.96 -5.27 0.98
CA THR A 16 -4.18 -5.65 1.73
C THR A 16 -3.96 -6.87 2.63
N ALA A 17 -3.10 -7.82 2.25
CA ALA A 17 -2.76 -8.96 3.12
C ALA A 17 -1.84 -8.52 4.28
N PHE A 18 -0.95 -7.57 4.02
CA PHE A 18 -0.14 -6.95 5.06
C PHE A 18 -1.00 -6.18 6.07
N GLU A 19 -1.96 -5.39 5.57
CA GLU A 19 -2.95 -4.71 6.41
C GLU A 19 -3.76 -5.71 7.24
N ARG A 20 -4.19 -6.83 6.64
CA ARG A 20 -4.87 -7.89 7.39
C ARG A 20 -4.00 -8.42 8.52
N MET A 21 -2.74 -8.73 8.27
CA MET A 21 -1.79 -9.12 9.32
C MET A 21 -1.70 -8.05 10.42
N MET A 22 -1.61 -6.77 10.07
CA MET A 22 -1.58 -5.69 11.05
C MET A 22 -2.85 -5.62 11.92
N ARG A 23 -4.02 -5.96 11.37
CA ARG A 23 -5.28 -6.08 12.15
C ARG A 23 -5.25 -7.27 13.11
N GLU A 24 -4.77 -8.43 12.66
CA GLU A 24 -4.72 -9.66 13.48
C GLU A 24 -3.77 -9.54 14.68
N ARG A 25 -2.82 -8.60 14.65
CA ARG A 25 -1.96 -8.30 15.81
C ARG A 25 -2.75 -7.78 17.01
N GLY A 26 -3.84 -7.04 16.77
CA GLY A 26 -4.68 -6.46 17.81
C GLY A 26 -4.07 -5.30 18.61
N ASP A 27 -2.85 -4.86 18.29
CA ASP A 27 -2.14 -3.79 19.00
C ASP A 27 -2.17 -2.43 18.29
N PHE A 28 -2.77 -2.33 17.10
CA PHE A 28 -2.95 -1.08 16.33
C PHE A 28 -4.41 -0.80 16.00
N VAL A 29 -4.76 0.48 15.92
CA VAL A 29 -5.93 0.94 15.14
C VAL A 29 -5.51 0.96 13.67
N VAL A 30 -6.22 0.23 12.81
CA VAL A 30 -5.85 0.06 11.40
C VAL A 30 -6.86 0.72 10.47
N HIS A 31 -6.38 1.63 9.63
CA HIS A 31 -7.18 2.26 8.56
C HIS A 31 -6.76 1.76 7.18
N ASP A 32 -7.76 1.38 6.39
CA ASP A 32 -7.62 1.02 4.97
C ASP A 32 -7.74 2.28 4.12
N GLU A 33 -6.68 2.63 3.40
CA GLU A 33 -6.58 3.68 2.39
C GLU A 33 -7.30 5.00 2.77
N PRO A 34 -7.01 5.59 3.95
CA PRO A 34 -7.62 6.85 4.36
C PRO A 34 -7.34 7.97 3.36
N PHE A 35 -6.13 8.08 2.81
CA PHE A 35 -5.81 9.11 1.81
C PHE A 35 -6.30 8.73 0.42
N GLY A 36 -6.51 7.44 0.13
CA GLY A 36 -7.32 7.00 -1.01
C GLY A 36 -8.73 7.60 -1.00
N LYS A 37 -9.38 7.71 0.17
CA LYS A 37 -10.68 8.40 0.29
C LYS A 37 -10.56 9.89 0.01
N SER A 38 -9.45 10.51 0.44
CA SER A 38 -9.17 11.89 0.08
C SER A 38 -9.06 12.07 -1.43
N PHE A 39 -8.31 11.19 -2.08
CA PHE A 39 -8.06 11.22 -3.51
C PHE A 39 -9.33 11.05 -4.35
N TYR A 40 -10.27 10.18 -3.94
CA TYR A 40 -11.46 9.84 -4.74
C TYR A 40 -12.77 10.51 -4.29
N TYR A 41 -12.96 10.70 -2.98
CA TYR A 41 -14.28 10.98 -2.39
C TYR A 41 -14.37 12.31 -1.64
N SER A 42 -13.28 13.07 -1.55
CA SER A 42 -13.30 14.36 -0.87
C SER A 42 -13.79 15.49 -1.78
N GLU A 43 -14.07 16.66 -1.19
CA GLU A 43 -14.31 17.89 -1.95
C GLU A 43 -13.03 18.40 -2.64
N GLU A 44 -11.86 17.94 -2.16
CA GLU A 44 -10.51 18.23 -2.66
C GLU A 44 -10.00 17.13 -3.62
N ARG A 45 -10.88 16.21 -4.05
CA ARG A 45 -10.50 15.03 -4.84
C ARG A 45 -9.78 15.40 -6.14
N CYS A 46 -8.88 14.53 -6.57
CA CYS A 46 -8.22 14.69 -7.87
C CYS A 46 -9.23 14.50 -9.02
N ASP A 47 -9.00 15.18 -10.13
CA ASP A 47 -9.80 15.00 -11.33
C ASP A 47 -9.50 13.62 -11.95
N THR A 48 -10.46 12.71 -11.83
CA THR A 48 -10.32 11.31 -12.22
C THR A 48 -11.62 10.77 -12.78
N THR A 49 -11.52 9.83 -13.71
CA THR A 49 -12.67 9.07 -14.24
C THR A 49 -13.10 7.93 -13.32
N ARG A 50 -12.35 7.67 -12.25
CA ARG A 50 -12.69 6.64 -11.26
C ARG A 50 -13.78 7.15 -10.33
N TYR A 51 -14.80 6.32 -10.08
CA TYR A 51 -15.90 6.61 -9.15
C TYR A 51 -16.64 7.94 -9.40
N PRO A 52 -17.08 8.22 -10.65
CA PRO A 52 -17.67 9.52 -11.01
C PRO A 52 -18.99 9.82 -10.29
N ASP A 53 -19.70 8.77 -9.89
CA ASP A 53 -21.03 8.86 -9.27
C ASP A 53 -21.00 9.03 -7.74
N ILE A 54 -19.80 9.10 -7.13
CA ILE A 54 -19.66 9.31 -5.70
C ILE A 54 -19.78 10.81 -5.39
N GLU A 55 -20.73 11.14 -4.51
CA GLU A 55 -20.89 12.48 -3.95
C GLU A 55 -19.68 12.82 -3.05
N PRO A 56 -19.02 13.98 -3.25
CA PRO A 56 -17.95 14.44 -2.39
C PRO A 56 -18.39 14.62 -0.94
N ASP A 57 -17.49 14.31 -0.01
CA ASP A 57 -17.72 14.49 1.42
C ASP A 57 -16.51 15.16 2.09
N ALA A 58 -16.77 16.31 2.73
CA ALA A 58 -15.76 17.10 3.43
C ALA A 58 -15.05 16.30 4.55
N GLN A 59 -15.66 15.24 5.10
CA GLN A 59 -15.01 14.39 6.09
C GLN A 59 -13.76 13.68 5.54
N TYR A 60 -13.68 13.54 4.21
CA TYR A 60 -12.54 12.95 3.51
C TYR A 60 -11.54 14.01 3.00
N ASN A 61 -11.73 15.29 3.29
CA ASN A 61 -10.71 16.29 2.98
C ASN A 61 -9.41 15.95 3.69
N PHE A 62 -8.28 16.24 3.04
CA PHE A 62 -6.97 15.75 3.46
C PHE A 62 -6.64 16.14 4.91
N SER A 63 -6.94 17.40 5.25
CA SER A 63 -6.71 17.95 6.60
C SER A 63 -7.54 17.24 7.67
N CYS A 64 -8.82 16.94 7.37
CA CYS A 64 -9.72 16.22 8.27
C CYS A 64 -9.21 14.80 8.57
N ILE A 65 -8.75 14.08 7.54
CA ILE A 65 -8.17 12.75 7.69
C ILE A 65 -6.90 12.80 8.55
N LEU A 66 -5.96 13.70 8.24
CA LEU A 66 -4.70 13.79 8.95
C LEU A 66 -4.90 14.11 10.45
N GLU A 67 -5.77 15.07 10.76
CA GLU A 67 -6.07 15.43 12.16
C GLU A 67 -6.76 14.29 12.91
N LYS A 68 -7.69 13.58 12.27
CA LYS A 68 -8.30 12.39 12.87
C LYS A 68 -7.26 11.32 13.21
N LEU A 69 -6.38 10.99 12.27
CA LEU A 69 -5.33 9.98 12.48
C LEU A 69 -4.37 10.39 13.61
N LYS A 70 -4.01 11.68 13.69
CA LYS A 70 -3.16 12.21 14.77
C LYS A 70 -3.83 12.07 16.13
N GLN A 71 -5.09 12.48 16.26
CA GLN A 71 -5.87 12.39 17.51
C GLN A 71 -6.07 10.94 17.98
N GLU A 72 -6.27 10.00 17.06
CA GLU A 72 -6.33 8.57 17.38
C GLU A 72 -4.96 8.04 17.84
N ASN A 73 -3.88 8.46 17.18
CA ASN A 73 -2.52 8.01 17.50
C ASN A 73 -2.02 8.47 18.88
N GLU A 74 -2.57 9.57 19.39
CA GLU A 74 -2.34 10.01 20.78
C GLU A 74 -2.93 9.03 21.80
N LYS A 75 -4.00 8.32 21.45
CA LYS A 75 -4.72 7.38 22.33
C LYS A 75 -4.20 5.96 22.19
N GLN A 76 -3.97 5.51 20.96
CA GLN A 76 -3.50 4.16 20.64
C GLN A 76 -2.66 4.19 19.36
N PRO A 77 -1.58 3.40 19.23
CA PRO A 77 -0.82 3.33 17.98
C PRO A 77 -1.71 3.09 16.75
N VAL A 78 -1.51 3.88 15.71
CA VAL A 78 -2.23 3.80 14.43
C VAL A 78 -1.33 3.22 13.35
N PHE A 79 -1.91 2.34 12.53
CA PHE A 79 -1.35 1.87 11.27
C PHE A 79 -2.26 2.25 10.10
N ILE A 80 -1.67 2.72 9.00
CA ILE A 80 -2.39 3.00 7.76
C ILE A 80 -1.72 2.30 6.58
N LYS A 81 -2.51 1.98 5.56
CA LYS A 81 -2.02 1.52 4.26
C LYS A 81 -2.66 2.36 3.16
N ASP A 82 -1.85 2.95 2.29
CA ASP A 82 -2.31 3.71 1.12
C ASP A 82 -1.49 3.36 -0.12
N MET A 83 -2.05 3.62 -1.31
CA MET A 83 -1.28 3.54 -2.54
C MET A 83 -0.48 4.82 -2.75
N GLY A 84 0.76 4.71 -3.23
CA GLY A 84 1.65 5.86 -3.40
C GLY A 84 1.03 6.97 -4.26
N TYR A 85 0.30 6.61 -5.32
CA TYR A 85 -0.34 7.59 -6.21
C TYR A 85 -1.51 8.34 -5.57
N GLN A 86 -2.18 7.75 -4.58
CA GLN A 86 -3.28 8.41 -3.85
C GLN A 86 -2.74 9.51 -2.93
N VAL A 87 -1.51 9.36 -2.46
CA VAL A 87 -0.89 10.22 -1.44
C VAL A 87 -0.03 11.32 -2.06
N GLU A 88 0.60 11.06 -3.20
CA GLU A 88 1.57 11.97 -3.81
C GLU A 88 1.06 13.40 -4.07
N PRO A 89 -0.19 13.65 -4.50
CA PRO A 89 -0.68 15.01 -4.77
C PRO A 89 -0.62 15.96 -3.56
N VAL A 90 -0.70 15.41 -2.35
CA VAL A 90 -0.71 16.15 -1.07
C VAL A 90 0.59 15.97 -0.29
N ALA A 91 1.51 15.13 -0.78
CA ALA A 91 2.72 14.77 -0.06
C ALA A 91 3.75 15.91 -0.06
N ASN A 92 4.17 16.29 1.15
CA ASN A 92 5.30 17.17 1.38
C ASN A 92 6.07 16.71 2.64
N GLN A 93 7.17 17.41 2.95
CA GLN A 93 8.00 17.05 4.10
C GLN A 93 7.26 17.15 5.43
N GLU A 94 6.40 18.15 5.62
CA GLU A 94 5.60 18.32 6.83
C GLU A 94 4.65 17.13 7.01
N PHE A 95 3.91 16.77 5.97
CA PHE A 95 3.01 15.62 5.96
C PHE A 95 3.75 14.33 6.31
N LEU A 96 4.79 13.96 5.56
CA LEU A 96 5.53 12.71 5.75
C LEU A 96 6.27 12.64 7.09
N SER A 97 6.56 13.79 7.72
CA SER A 97 7.19 13.83 9.04
C SER A 97 6.31 13.24 10.15
N ASN A 98 4.98 13.20 9.97
CA ASN A 98 4.03 12.60 10.90
C ASN A 98 4.10 11.07 10.96
N PHE A 99 4.79 10.43 10.01
CA PHE A 99 4.77 8.99 9.82
C PHE A 99 6.13 8.33 10.04
N ASN A 100 6.10 7.08 10.52
CA ASN A 100 7.15 6.11 10.30
C ASN A 100 6.85 5.43 8.96
N ASN A 101 7.63 5.79 7.94
CA ASN A 101 7.34 5.48 6.54
C ASN A 101 7.92 4.11 6.17
N SER A 102 7.06 3.21 5.68
CA SER A 102 7.45 1.93 5.10
C SER A 102 6.81 1.76 3.73
N PHE A 103 7.44 0.94 2.89
CA PHE A 103 7.13 0.83 1.47
C PHE A 103 6.93 -0.63 1.08
N LEU A 104 5.97 -0.92 0.21
CA LEU A 104 5.72 -2.26 -0.32
C LEU A 104 5.65 -2.24 -1.84
N ILE A 105 6.59 -2.96 -2.45
CA ILE A 105 6.76 -3.06 -3.90
C ILE A 105 6.43 -4.46 -4.39
N ARG A 106 6.17 -4.56 -5.69
CA ARG A 106 6.06 -5.83 -6.41
C ARG A 106 6.71 -5.67 -7.77
N ASN A 107 7.28 -6.75 -8.30
CA ASN A 107 7.81 -6.74 -9.66
C ASN A 107 6.70 -6.34 -10.66
N PRO A 108 6.93 -5.34 -11.55
CA PRO A 108 5.94 -4.88 -12.51
C PRO A 108 5.44 -5.98 -13.47
N GLU A 109 6.25 -7.00 -13.79
CA GLU A 109 5.81 -8.17 -14.59
C GLU A 109 4.66 -8.95 -13.94
N LYS A 110 4.55 -8.88 -12.61
CA LYS A 110 3.49 -9.54 -11.83
C LYS A 110 2.38 -8.58 -11.43
N MET A 111 2.71 -7.31 -11.28
CA MET A 111 1.80 -6.26 -10.84
C MET A 111 0.86 -5.85 -11.99
N LEU A 112 1.43 -5.47 -13.15
CA LEU A 112 0.71 -4.88 -14.26
C LEU A 112 -0.35 -5.82 -14.86
N PRO A 113 -0.08 -7.12 -15.13
CA PRO A 113 -1.14 -8.04 -15.56
C PRO A 113 -2.31 -8.15 -14.58
N SER A 114 -2.03 -8.07 -13.28
CA SER A 114 -3.09 -8.11 -12.26
C SER A 114 -3.87 -6.80 -12.17
N LEU A 115 -3.24 -5.67 -12.46
CA LEU A 115 -3.90 -4.36 -12.49
C LEU A 115 -4.79 -4.26 -13.73
N PHE A 116 -4.22 -4.59 -14.90
CA PHE A 116 -4.88 -4.57 -16.20
C PHE A 116 -6.17 -5.40 -16.25
N LYS A 117 -6.22 -6.53 -15.53
CA LYS A 117 -7.44 -7.34 -15.43
C LYS A 117 -8.62 -6.56 -14.86
N ASN A 118 -8.37 -5.68 -13.88
CA ASN A 118 -9.43 -4.98 -13.16
C ASN A 118 -9.63 -3.56 -13.71
N TRP A 119 -8.55 -2.88 -14.08
CA TRP A 119 -8.54 -1.57 -14.74
C TRP A 119 -7.68 -1.68 -15.99
N SER A 120 -8.26 -2.00 -17.14
CA SER A 120 -7.48 -2.12 -18.39
C SER A 120 -7.04 -0.76 -18.96
N ASP A 121 -7.63 0.32 -18.46
CA ASP A 121 -7.43 1.71 -18.85
C ASP A 121 -6.61 2.50 -17.81
N PHE A 122 -5.84 1.82 -16.96
CA PHE A 122 -5.06 2.50 -15.91
C PHE A 122 -4.10 3.53 -16.50
N THR A 123 -3.88 4.64 -15.79
CA THR A 123 -2.80 5.58 -16.18
C THR A 123 -1.45 5.14 -15.64
N LEU A 124 -0.35 5.69 -16.20
CA LEU A 124 0.98 5.40 -15.68
C LEU A 124 1.13 5.83 -14.21
N GLU A 125 0.48 6.90 -13.81
CA GLU A 125 0.41 7.38 -12.43
C GLU A 125 -0.33 6.39 -11.52
N GLU A 126 -1.42 5.79 -11.98
CA GLU A 126 -2.17 4.77 -11.21
C GLU A 126 -1.36 3.48 -10.98
N THR A 127 -0.25 3.26 -11.68
CA THR A 127 0.70 2.18 -11.34
C THR A 127 1.44 2.45 -10.03
N GLY A 128 1.57 3.72 -9.64
CA GLY A 128 2.11 4.19 -8.37
C GLY A 128 3.63 4.11 -8.21
N TYR A 129 4.40 3.64 -9.19
CA TYR A 129 5.85 3.44 -9.01
C TYR A 129 6.63 4.76 -8.90
N ALA A 130 6.38 5.72 -9.79
CA ALA A 130 7.04 7.03 -9.74
C ALA A 130 6.68 7.79 -8.45
N GLN A 131 5.41 7.71 -8.05
CA GLN A 131 4.90 8.31 -6.83
C GLN A 131 5.52 7.66 -5.59
N LEU A 132 5.64 6.33 -5.57
CA LEU A 132 6.26 5.62 -4.46
C LEU A 132 7.75 5.94 -4.31
N ASP A 133 8.49 6.08 -5.42
CA ASP A 133 9.89 6.54 -5.40
C ASP A 133 10.02 7.97 -4.85
N LYS A 134 9.13 8.88 -5.25
CA LYS A 134 9.09 10.26 -4.73
C LYS A 134 8.85 10.29 -3.21
N LEU A 135 7.87 9.52 -2.72
CA LEU A 135 7.60 9.39 -1.29
C LEU A 135 8.79 8.79 -0.53
N PHE A 136 9.48 7.81 -1.14
CA PHE A 136 10.67 7.19 -0.57
C PHE A 136 11.82 8.17 -0.39
N GLU A 137 12.15 8.95 -1.42
CA GLU A 137 13.22 9.95 -1.33
C GLU A 137 12.89 11.04 -0.31
N MET A 138 11.65 11.54 -0.27
CA MET A 138 11.24 12.51 0.75
C MET A 138 11.35 11.93 2.17
N ALA A 139 10.90 10.69 2.38
CA ALA A 139 11.00 10.03 3.69
C ALA A 139 12.47 9.83 4.12
N LYS A 140 13.34 9.52 3.16
CA LYS A 140 14.78 9.39 3.37
C LYS A 140 15.42 10.73 3.74
N GLU A 141 15.08 11.81 3.05
CA GLU A 141 15.54 13.16 3.37
C GLU A 141 15.12 13.61 4.77
N ILE A 142 13.86 13.39 5.14
CA ILE A 142 13.32 13.78 6.46
C ILE A 142 14.04 13.06 7.61
N THR A 143 14.40 11.79 7.42
CA THR A 143 14.92 10.94 8.49
C THR A 143 16.44 10.78 8.47
N GLY A 144 17.10 11.10 7.36
CA GLY A 144 18.51 10.80 7.12
C GLY A 144 18.81 9.29 7.07
N LYS A 145 17.80 8.44 6.95
CA LYS A 145 17.91 6.98 6.95
C LYS A 145 17.14 6.41 5.78
N ILE A 146 17.56 5.24 5.30
CA ILE A 146 16.84 4.50 4.26
C ILE A 146 15.54 3.94 4.88
N PRO A 147 14.35 4.33 4.39
CA PRO A 147 13.09 3.75 4.85
C PRO A 147 12.99 2.27 4.52
N VAL A 148 12.17 1.53 5.27
CA VAL A 148 11.94 0.10 5.03
C VAL A 148 11.22 -0.10 3.71
N VAL A 149 11.78 -0.93 2.83
CA VAL A 149 11.12 -1.40 1.60
C VAL A 149 10.93 -2.91 1.68
N ILE A 150 9.70 -3.37 1.48
CA ILE A 150 9.31 -4.78 1.49
C ILE A 150 9.04 -5.20 0.05
N ASP A 151 9.60 -6.34 -0.37
CA ASP A 151 9.21 -6.97 -1.63
C ASP A 151 8.06 -7.97 -1.43
N SER A 152 7.06 -7.91 -2.31
CA SER A 152 5.88 -8.75 -2.23
C SER A 152 6.16 -10.24 -2.39
N ASP A 153 7.16 -10.65 -3.21
CA ASP A 153 7.50 -12.06 -3.33
C ASP A 153 8.14 -12.57 -2.04
N ASP A 154 9.01 -11.77 -1.44
CA ASP A 154 9.64 -12.07 -0.15
C ASP A 154 8.59 -12.19 0.97
N LEU A 155 7.61 -11.27 1.01
CA LEU A 155 6.50 -11.33 1.96
C LEU A 155 5.65 -12.60 1.81
N VAL A 156 5.43 -13.06 0.58
CA VAL A 156 4.64 -14.26 0.32
C VAL A 156 5.42 -15.55 0.58
N LYS A 157 6.66 -15.63 0.09
CA LYS A 157 7.47 -16.87 0.13
C LYS A 157 8.15 -17.08 1.48
N LYS A 158 8.52 -16.00 2.16
CA LYS A 158 9.27 -16.00 3.42
C LYS A 158 8.55 -15.20 4.52
N SER A 159 7.21 -15.26 4.57
CA SER A 159 6.37 -14.40 5.41
C SER A 159 6.84 -14.22 6.86
N LYS A 160 7.16 -15.30 7.56
CA LYS A 160 7.68 -15.25 8.94
C LYS A 160 8.96 -14.44 9.06
N ALA A 161 9.94 -14.70 8.18
CA ALA A 161 11.23 -14.01 8.21
C ALA A 161 11.07 -12.54 7.79
N THR A 162 10.31 -12.26 6.74
CA THR A 162 10.01 -10.91 6.24
C THR A 162 9.32 -10.06 7.30
N VAL A 163 8.26 -10.56 7.93
CA VAL A 163 7.51 -9.81 8.95
C VAL A 163 8.33 -9.64 10.22
N LYS A 164 9.14 -10.63 10.61
CA LYS A 164 10.06 -10.47 11.73
C LYS A 164 11.08 -9.36 11.46
N ALA A 165 11.72 -9.36 10.29
CA ALA A 165 12.68 -8.32 9.90
C ALA A 165 12.03 -6.92 9.86
N TYR A 166 10.81 -6.82 9.33
CA TYR A 166 10.00 -5.60 9.37
C TYR A 166 9.78 -5.12 10.81
N CYS A 167 9.30 -5.99 11.69
CA CYS A 167 9.05 -5.67 13.09
C CYS A 167 10.32 -5.18 13.81
N ASP A 168 11.46 -5.83 13.56
CA ASP A 168 12.75 -5.47 14.15
C ASP A 168 13.21 -4.06 13.72
N VAL A 169 13.08 -3.71 12.44
CA VAL A 169 13.47 -2.37 11.93
C VAL A 169 12.50 -1.27 12.38
N ILE A 170 11.20 -1.56 12.39
CA ILE A 170 10.16 -0.60 12.81
C ILE A 170 10.16 -0.40 14.33
N GLY A 171 10.67 -1.37 15.10
CA GLY A 171 10.71 -1.32 16.57
C GLY A 171 9.40 -1.73 17.21
N ILE A 172 8.71 -2.72 16.65
CA ILE A 172 7.45 -3.29 17.20
C ILE A 172 7.63 -4.79 17.49
N PRO A 173 6.88 -5.37 18.45
CA PRO A 173 6.98 -6.81 18.72
C PRO A 173 6.56 -7.66 17.52
N PHE A 174 7.32 -8.72 17.23
CA PHE A 174 6.89 -9.76 16.30
C PHE A 174 5.84 -10.66 16.96
N ILE A 175 4.67 -10.81 16.31
CA ILE A 175 3.56 -11.65 16.78
C ILE A 175 3.30 -12.71 15.71
N GLU A 176 3.84 -13.91 15.91
CA GLU A 176 3.76 -15.00 14.91
C GLU A 176 2.31 -15.36 14.56
N LYS A 177 1.41 -15.33 15.53
CA LYS A 177 -0.02 -15.62 15.31
C LYS A 177 -0.70 -14.65 14.35
N ALA A 178 -0.18 -13.43 14.16
CA ALA A 178 -0.75 -12.45 13.23
C ALA A 178 -0.53 -12.84 11.75
N LEU A 179 0.32 -13.83 11.47
CA LEU A 179 0.55 -14.35 10.11
C LEU A 179 -0.58 -15.27 9.63
N GLU A 180 -1.48 -15.68 10.52
CA GLU A 180 -2.59 -16.58 10.24
C GLU A 180 -3.90 -15.87 10.56
N TRP A 181 -4.90 -16.01 9.68
CA TRP A 181 -6.23 -15.44 9.89
C TRP A 181 -7.32 -16.35 9.37
N LYS A 182 -8.52 -16.18 9.92
CA LYS A 182 -9.72 -16.84 9.45
C LYS A 182 -10.30 -16.16 8.21
N THR A 183 -10.90 -16.98 7.37
CA THR A 183 -11.65 -16.61 6.17
C THR A 183 -13.02 -16.06 6.56
N GLU A 184 -13.04 -14.87 7.14
CA GLU A 184 -14.26 -14.18 7.59
C GLU A 184 -14.44 -12.86 6.84
N PRO A 185 -15.69 -12.42 6.56
CA PRO A 185 -15.94 -11.12 5.95
C PRO A 185 -15.31 -10.00 6.78
N GLN A 186 -14.55 -9.12 6.13
CA GLN A 186 -13.97 -7.93 6.74
C GLN A 186 -14.49 -6.70 6.00
N PRO A 187 -15.64 -6.13 6.41
CA PRO A 187 -16.20 -4.94 5.77
C PRO A 187 -15.22 -3.76 5.73
N ALA A 188 -14.36 -3.64 6.76
CA ALA A 188 -13.34 -2.61 6.86
C ALA A 188 -12.20 -2.70 5.82
N ILE A 189 -12.11 -3.80 5.07
CA ILE A 189 -11.10 -4.06 4.02
C ILE A 189 -11.76 -4.03 2.63
N ASN A 190 -13.09 -3.96 2.52
CA ASN A 190 -13.79 -4.09 1.24
C ASN A 190 -14.53 -2.80 0.85
N GLN A 191 -13.82 -1.68 0.83
CA GLN A 191 -14.41 -0.37 0.56
C GLN A 191 -14.33 0.08 -0.90
N TRP A 192 -13.52 -0.59 -1.74
CA TRP A 192 -13.39 -0.28 -3.17
C TRP A 192 -14.18 -1.26 -4.04
N GLU A 193 -15.00 -0.74 -4.96
CA GLU A 193 -15.76 -1.56 -5.89
C GLU A 193 -14.86 -2.36 -6.85
N GLY A 194 -15.32 -3.52 -7.32
CA GLY A 194 -14.62 -4.32 -8.35
C GLY A 194 -13.88 -5.57 -7.84
N GLY A 195 -14.10 -6.00 -6.60
CA GLY A 195 -13.61 -7.29 -6.10
C GLY A 195 -12.08 -7.38 -5.94
N TRP A 196 -11.41 -6.23 -5.79
CA TRP A 196 -9.95 -6.12 -5.65
C TRP A 196 -9.37 -6.98 -4.53
N HIS A 197 -10.16 -7.18 -3.48
CA HIS A 197 -9.76 -7.78 -2.21
C HIS A 197 -10.28 -9.21 -2.00
N ASN A 198 -10.97 -9.79 -3.00
CA ASN A 198 -11.52 -11.15 -2.93
C ASN A 198 -10.49 -12.21 -2.50
N TYR A 199 -9.21 -12.00 -2.86
CA TYR A 199 -8.15 -12.90 -2.44
C TYR A 199 -7.87 -12.87 -0.94
N VAL A 200 -7.74 -11.68 -0.34
CA VAL A 200 -7.45 -11.58 1.10
C VAL A 200 -8.61 -12.17 1.90
N LEU A 201 -9.84 -11.87 1.47
CA LEU A 201 -11.06 -12.41 2.05
C LEU A 201 -11.16 -13.95 1.98
N SER A 202 -10.51 -14.60 1.00
CA SER A 202 -10.51 -16.06 0.83
C SER A 202 -9.25 -16.76 1.33
N SER A 203 -8.25 -16.01 1.83
CA SER A 203 -6.95 -16.55 2.27
C SER A 203 -6.92 -16.88 3.77
N GLN A 204 -5.88 -17.62 4.18
CA GLN A 204 -5.54 -17.93 5.58
C GLN A 204 -4.04 -17.70 5.76
N GLY A 205 -3.64 -16.43 5.78
CA GLY A 205 -2.22 -16.02 5.78
C GLY A 205 -1.68 -15.61 4.41
N PHE A 206 -0.38 -15.31 4.38
CA PHE A 206 0.36 -15.00 3.16
C PHE A 206 0.53 -16.27 2.32
N LYS A 207 -0.17 -16.35 1.20
CA LYS A 207 -0.07 -17.48 0.26
C LYS A 207 0.22 -16.98 -1.15
N GLU A 208 0.89 -17.81 -1.92
CA GLU A 208 1.08 -17.57 -3.34
C GLU A 208 -0.26 -17.73 -4.07
N ARG A 209 -0.53 -16.83 -5.01
CA ARG A 209 -1.71 -16.93 -5.86
C ARG A 209 -1.41 -17.91 -6.98
N GLU A 210 -2.36 -18.79 -7.28
CA GLU A 210 -2.33 -19.51 -8.55
C GLU A 210 -2.25 -18.50 -9.69
N LYS A 211 -1.35 -18.78 -10.64
CA LYS A 211 -1.24 -17.99 -11.87
C LYS A 211 -2.55 -18.12 -12.63
N LYS A 212 -3.34 -17.05 -12.64
CA LYS A 212 -4.50 -16.93 -13.52
C LYS A 212 -4.01 -16.66 -14.94
N ASP A 213 -4.84 -16.96 -15.94
CA ASP A 213 -4.68 -16.47 -17.31
C ASP A 213 -4.82 -14.94 -17.33
N TYR A 214 -3.77 -14.25 -16.90
CA TYR A 214 -3.61 -12.82 -17.08
C TYR A 214 -2.92 -12.56 -18.42
N ALA A 215 -3.25 -11.42 -19.04
CA ALA A 215 -2.51 -10.92 -20.18
C ALA A 215 -1.03 -10.80 -19.82
N LYS A 216 -0.15 -11.22 -20.72
CA LYS A 216 1.29 -11.01 -20.58
C LYS A 216 1.65 -9.59 -20.98
N ILE A 217 2.82 -9.13 -20.57
CA ILE A 217 3.30 -7.78 -20.90
C ILE A 217 3.35 -7.60 -22.43
N GLU A 218 3.79 -8.63 -23.15
CA GLU A 218 3.90 -8.62 -24.60
C GLU A 218 2.57 -8.54 -25.35
N ASP A 219 1.44 -8.88 -24.71
CA ASP A 219 0.13 -9.00 -25.32
C ASP A 219 -0.58 -7.65 -25.54
N SER A 220 -0.08 -6.56 -24.94
CA SER A 220 -0.69 -5.23 -25.02
C SER A 220 0.37 -4.13 -25.08
N GLU A 221 0.20 -3.20 -26.02
CA GLU A 221 1.08 -2.02 -26.13
C GLU A 221 1.03 -1.16 -24.85
N HIS A 222 -0.15 -1.04 -24.24
CA HIS A 222 -0.32 -0.34 -22.99
C HIS A 222 0.47 -1.01 -21.84
N LEU A 223 0.50 -2.35 -21.79
CA LEU A 223 1.28 -3.08 -20.79
C LEU A 223 2.79 -2.92 -20.99
N LYS A 224 3.28 -2.91 -22.25
CA LYS A 224 4.69 -2.65 -22.56
C LYS A 224 5.12 -1.26 -22.11
N GLN A 225 4.35 -0.24 -22.48
CA GLN A 225 4.61 1.14 -22.08
C GLN A 225 4.61 1.30 -20.55
N ALA A 226 3.64 0.69 -19.88
CA ALA A 226 3.58 0.67 -18.42
C ALA A 226 4.78 -0.06 -17.81
N TYR A 227 5.20 -1.19 -18.37
CA TYR A 227 6.36 -1.94 -17.89
C TYR A 227 7.65 -1.12 -17.98
N ASP A 228 7.92 -0.56 -19.16
CA ASP A 228 9.10 0.27 -19.40
C ASP A 228 9.12 1.51 -18.49
N PHE A 229 7.95 2.10 -18.23
CA PHE A 229 7.81 3.20 -17.28
C PHE A 229 8.08 2.78 -15.83
N CYS A 230 7.54 1.64 -15.39
CA CYS A 230 7.61 1.20 -13.99
C CYS A 230 8.99 0.64 -13.60
N LEU A 231 9.66 -0.03 -14.54
CA LEU A 231 10.85 -0.84 -14.26
C LEU A 231 12.00 -0.05 -13.59
N PRO A 232 12.37 1.17 -14.04
CA PRO A 232 13.46 1.91 -13.41
C PRO A 232 13.18 2.27 -11.95
N TYR A 233 11.95 2.72 -11.64
CA TYR A 233 11.54 3.05 -10.27
C TYR A 233 11.48 1.79 -9.39
N TYR A 234 10.96 0.68 -9.93
CA TYR A 234 10.97 -0.60 -9.23
C TYR A 234 12.39 -1.03 -8.86
N GLN A 235 13.33 -1.01 -9.82
CA GLN A 235 14.71 -1.42 -9.59
C GLN A 235 15.36 -0.60 -8.48
N LYS A 236 15.21 0.74 -8.53
CA LYS A 236 15.73 1.64 -7.50
C LYS A 236 15.18 1.33 -6.10
N LEU A 237 13.88 1.11 -5.96
CA LEU A 237 13.27 0.73 -4.68
C LEU A 237 13.69 -0.68 -4.25
N TYR A 238 13.81 -1.62 -5.19
CA TYR A 238 14.17 -3.02 -4.94
C TYR A 238 15.60 -3.20 -4.42
N GLU A 239 16.53 -2.34 -4.84
CA GLU A 239 17.89 -2.29 -4.30
C GLU A 239 17.92 -1.93 -2.81
N ASN A 240 16.91 -1.18 -2.33
CA ASN A 240 16.78 -0.75 -0.94
C ASN A 240 15.89 -1.68 -0.10
N ARG A 241 15.44 -2.81 -0.66
CA ARG A 241 14.55 -3.74 0.07
C ARG A 241 15.24 -4.40 1.27
N LEU A 242 14.43 -4.76 2.25
CA LEU A 242 14.83 -5.62 3.36
C LEU A 242 15.47 -6.89 2.82
N GLN A 243 16.71 -7.14 3.24
CA GLN A 243 17.39 -8.40 2.96
C GLN A 243 16.94 -9.41 4.00
N ILE A 244 16.39 -10.53 3.55
CA ILE A 244 15.87 -11.59 4.39
C ILE A 244 16.79 -12.79 4.24
N GLU A 245 17.45 -13.14 5.34
CA GLU A 245 18.23 -14.38 5.48
C GLU A 245 17.36 -15.62 5.18
#